data_AF-A0A699TW53-F1
#
_entry.id   AF-A0A699TW53-F1
#
_cell.length_a   1.000
_cell.length_b   1.000
_cell.length_c   1.000
_cell.angle_alpha   90.00
_cell.angle_beta   90.00
_cell.angle_gamma   90.00
#
_symmetry.space_group_name_H-M   'P 1'
#
loop_
_entity.id
_entity.type
_entity.pdbx_description
1 polymer ?
#
loop_
_entity_poly.entity_id
_entity_poly.type
_entity_poly.pdbx_seq_one_letter_code
_entity_poly.pdbx_strand_id
1 'polypeptide(L)'
;MPFFMWEALSLSELTPTCMTLELTDRLVSKPIGIAKDVSFKVAVFHFPADFVVVDFEPDPRVPLILGRCFLKTGRALIDVHK
;
A
#
# COMPACT_ATOMS: atom_id res chain seq x y z
N MET A 1 0.55 -0.60 2.78
CA MET A 1 -0.73 -1.17 3.27
C MET A 1 -0.54 -1.49 4.74
N PRO A 2 -1.46 -1.06 5.61
CA PRO A 2 -1.41 -1.46 7.02
C PRO A 2 -1.57 -2.97 7.19
N PHE A 3 -0.89 -3.55 8.17
CA PHE A 3 -0.93 -4.98 8.45
C PHE A 3 -2.34 -5.49 8.77
N PHE A 4 -3.12 -4.76 9.59
CA PHE A 4 -4.49 -5.18 9.94
C PHE A 4 -5.40 -5.36 8.70
N MET A 5 -5.21 -4.54 7.65
CA MET A 5 -5.97 -4.69 6.41
C MET A 5 -5.57 -5.96 5.67
N TRP A 6 -4.28 -6.27 5.65
CA TRP A 6 -3.78 -7.49 5.06
C TRP A 6 -4.34 -8.74 5.74
N GLU A 7 -4.34 -8.75 7.08
CA GLU A 7 -4.95 -9.83 7.87
C GLU A 7 -6.45 -9.99 7.57
N ALA A 8 -7.19 -8.87 7.51
CA ALA A 8 -8.61 -8.88 7.20
C ALA A 8 -8.93 -9.44 5.80
N LEU A 9 -8.04 -9.22 4.83
CA LEU A 9 -8.21 -9.71 3.47
C LEU A 9 -7.85 -11.20 3.31
N SER A 10 -7.24 -11.84 4.33
CA SER A 10 -6.86 -13.25 4.32
C SER A 10 -6.06 -13.64 3.06
N LEU A 11 -5.18 -12.74 2.62
CA LEU A 11 -4.39 -12.90 1.39
C LEU A 11 -3.20 -13.86 1.63
N SER A 12 -2.43 -14.13 0.57
CA SER A 12 -1.31 -15.09 0.55
C SER A 12 -0.17 -14.75 1.54
N GLU A 13 0.97 -15.42 1.45
CA GLU A 13 2.10 -15.11 2.32
C GLU A 13 2.81 -13.82 1.88
N LEU A 14 3.31 -13.04 2.85
CA LEU A 14 4.12 -11.86 2.57
C LEU A 14 5.54 -12.28 2.16
N THR A 15 6.05 -11.71 1.08
CA THR A 15 7.46 -11.90 0.71
C THR A 15 8.35 -11.08 1.65
N PRO A 16 9.37 -11.67 2.30
CA PRO A 16 10.33 -10.92 3.11
C PRO A 16 11.06 -9.84 2.29
N THR A 17 11.39 -8.73 2.93
CA THR A 17 12.15 -7.64 2.29
C THR A 17 13.18 -7.04 3.25
N CYS A 18 14.30 -6.58 2.68
CA CYS A 18 15.32 -5.81 3.41
C CYS A 18 15.10 -4.29 3.31
N MET A 19 13.97 -3.86 2.72
CA MET A 19 13.59 -2.46 2.61
C MET A 19 13.40 -1.83 4.00
N THR A 20 13.70 -0.54 4.10
CA THR A 20 13.29 0.32 5.21
C THR A 20 12.55 1.54 4.65
N LEU A 21 11.64 2.12 5.43
CA LEU A 21 10.87 3.29 5.05
C LEU A 21 11.17 4.42 6.02
N GLU A 22 11.53 5.58 5.49
CA GLU A 22 11.64 6.82 6.27
C GLU A 22 10.31 7.57 6.20
N LEU A 23 9.76 7.89 7.36
CA LEU A 23 8.48 8.59 7.51
C LEU A 23 8.69 10.10 7.62
N THR A 24 7.61 10.88 7.52
CA THR A 24 7.69 12.36 7.54
C THR A 24 8.13 12.94 8.89
N ASP A 25 7.99 12.15 9.96
CA ASP A 25 8.48 12.47 11.31
C ASP A 25 9.93 11.99 11.54
N ARG A 26 10.61 11.52 10.47
CA ARG A 26 11.97 10.97 10.49
C ARG A 26 12.10 9.64 11.23
N LEU A 27 11.00 9.00 11.61
CA LEU A 27 11.04 7.64 12.09
C LEU A 27 11.33 6.68 10.92
N VAL A 28 12.06 5.61 11.22
CA VAL A 28 12.33 4.54 10.26
C VAL A 28 11.46 3.35 10.62
N SER A 29 10.61 2.94 9.68
CA SER A 29 9.78 1.74 9.80
C SER A 29 10.38 0.61 8.96
N LYS A 30 10.40 -0.60 9.53
CA LYS A 30 10.73 -1.81 8.81
C LYS A 30 9.42 -2.49 8.38
N PRO A 31 9.16 -2.63 7.06
CA PRO A 31 8.03 -3.40 6.59
C PRO A 31 8.06 -4.84 7.09
N ILE A 32 6.87 -5.41 7.33
CA ILE A 32 6.71 -6.85 7.61
C ILE A 32 7.08 -7.65 6.36
N GLY A 33 6.68 -7.15 5.18
CA GLY A 33 6.98 -7.78 3.91
C GLY A 33 6.32 -7.05 2.74
N ILE A 34 6.36 -7.71 1.59
CA ILE A 34 5.72 -7.27 0.36
C ILE A 34 4.62 -8.27 0.00
N ALA A 35 3.39 -7.77 -0.08
CA ALA A 35 2.29 -8.48 -0.70
C ALA A 35 2.39 -8.31 -2.21
N LYS A 36 2.61 -9.41 -2.94
CA LYS A 36 2.78 -9.38 -4.39
C LYS A 36 1.49 -9.69 -5.13
N ASP A 37 1.34 -9.10 -6.33
CA ASP A 37 0.27 -9.41 -7.29
C ASP A 37 -1.15 -9.30 -6.71
N VAL A 38 -1.35 -8.35 -5.78
CA VAL A 38 -2.66 -8.12 -5.18
C VAL A 38 -3.57 -7.43 -6.18
N SER A 39 -4.74 -8.02 -6.45
CA SER A 39 -5.77 -7.40 -7.28
C SER A 39 -6.44 -6.26 -6.50
N PHE A 40 -6.18 -5.02 -6.92
CA PHE A 40 -6.73 -3.82 -6.32
C PHE A 40 -7.81 -3.21 -7.21
N LYS A 41 -9.03 -3.09 -6.68
CA LYS A 41 -10.18 -2.56 -7.41
C LYS A 41 -10.30 -1.05 -7.23
N VAL A 42 -10.33 -0.32 -8.34
CA VAL A 42 -10.62 1.13 -8.38
C VAL A 42 -11.84 1.35 -9.27
N ALA A 43 -12.94 1.81 -8.68
CA ALA A 43 -14.26 1.87 -9.33
C ALA A 43 -14.65 0.50 -9.93
N VAL A 44 -14.60 0.36 -11.27
CA VAL A 44 -14.91 -0.88 -12.00
C VAL A 44 -13.67 -1.64 -12.47
N PHE A 45 -12.49 -1.04 -12.35
CA PHE A 45 -11.23 -1.58 -12.85
C PHE A 45 -10.48 -2.37 -11.79
N HIS A 46 -9.72 -3.38 -12.21
CA HIS A 46 -8.83 -4.15 -11.35
C HIS A 46 -7.41 -3.98 -11.85
N PHE A 47 -6.50 -3.63 -10.95
CA PHE A 47 -5.08 -3.48 -11.23
C PHE A 47 -4.29 -4.46 -10.37
N PRO A 48 -3.37 -5.25 -10.94
CA PRO A 48 -2.39 -5.94 -10.14
C PRO A 48 -1.44 -4.91 -9.52
N ALA A 49 -1.18 -5.03 -8.22
CA ALA A 49 -0.28 -4.14 -7.51
C ALA A 49 0.44 -4.88 -6.38
N ASP A 50 1.71 -4.51 -6.19
CA ASP A 50 2.47 -4.91 -5.03
C ASP A 50 2.28 -3.88 -3.91
N PHE A 51 2.13 -4.35 -2.68
CA PHE A 51 2.03 -3.50 -1.50
C PHE A 51 3.14 -3.80 -0.52
N VAL A 52 3.83 -2.74 -0.08
CA VAL A 52 4.66 -2.79 1.11
C VAL A 52 3.73 -2.84 2.32
N VAL A 53 3.83 -3.89 3.13
CA VAL A 53 3.01 -4.10 4.32
C VAL A 53 3.78 -3.68 5.55
N VAL A 54 3.18 -2.79 6.35
CA VAL A 54 3.80 -2.15 7.51
C VAL A 54 2.88 -2.28 8.71
N ASP A 55 3.47 -2.51 9.88
CA ASP A 55 2.76 -2.46 11.15
C ASP A 55 2.73 -1.01 11.65
N PHE A 56 1.54 -0.41 11.73
CA PHE A 56 1.36 0.94 12.25
C PHE A 56 -0.04 1.06 12.85
N GLU A 57 -0.19 2.00 13.80
CA GLU A 57 -1.47 2.30 14.43
C GLU A 57 -2.48 2.77 13.37
N PRO A 58 -3.59 2.05 13.15
CA PRO A 58 -4.53 2.36 12.09
C PRO A 58 -5.13 3.76 12.25
N ASP A 59 -4.86 4.65 11.29
CA ASP A 59 -5.62 5.89 11.17
C ASP A 59 -6.83 5.64 10.25
N PRO A 60 -8.07 5.66 10.79
CA PRO A 60 -9.26 5.43 9.97
C PRO A 60 -9.45 6.49 8.88
N ARG A 61 -8.77 7.64 8.97
CA ARG A 61 -8.82 8.70 7.96
C ARG A 61 -7.97 8.38 6.73
N VAL A 62 -6.92 7.57 6.87
CA VAL A 62 -6.00 7.22 5.78
C VAL A 62 -5.74 5.71 5.78
N PRO A 63 -6.70 4.89 5.31
CA PRO A 63 -6.56 3.44 5.34
C PRO A 63 -5.47 2.93 4.38
N LEU A 64 -5.19 3.61 3.26
CA LEU A 64 -4.25 3.12 2.26
C LEU A 64 -3.52 4.26 1.53
N ILE A 65 -2.21 4.10 1.35
CA ILE A 65 -1.37 5.01 0.56
C ILE A 65 -1.09 4.37 -0.80
N LEU A 66 -1.53 5.02 -1.88
CA LEU A 66 -1.21 4.64 -3.26
C LEU A 66 0.03 5.40 -3.72
N GLY A 67 1.14 4.69 -3.86
CA GLY A 67 2.41 5.28 -4.27
C GLY A 67 2.40 5.75 -5.73
N ARG A 68 3.37 6.60 -6.08
CA ARG A 68 3.55 7.12 -7.45
C ARG A 68 3.72 6.01 -8.50
N CYS A 69 4.35 4.89 -8.14
CA CYS A 69 4.52 3.77 -9.06
C CYS A 69 3.17 3.18 -9.49
N PHE A 70 2.25 2.96 -8.55
CA PHE A 70 0.89 2.48 -8.85
C PHE A 70 0.15 3.46 -9.75
N LEU A 71 0.17 4.76 -9.39
CA LEU A 71 -0.48 5.81 -10.16
C LEU A 71 0.06 5.90 -11.59
N LYS A 72 1.38 5.72 -11.78
CA LYS A 72 2.01 5.69 -13.09
C LYS A 72 1.56 4.47 -13.91
N THR A 73 1.47 3.29 -13.30
CA THR A 73 1.00 2.06 -13.96
C THR A 73 -0.44 2.20 -14.45
N GLY A 74 -1.32 2.74 -13.60
CA GLY A 74 -2.72 2.99 -13.95
C GLY A 74 -2.96 4.20 -14.86
N ARG A 75 -1.89 4.92 -15.27
CA ARG A 75 -1.97 6.21 -15.99
C ARG A 75 -2.94 7.18 -15.33
N ALA A 76 -2.89 7.24 -14.00
CA ALA A 76 -3.83 8.01 -13.20
C ALA A 76 -3.75 9.50 -13.54
N LEU A 77 -4.91 10.12 -13.76
CA LEU A 77 -5.07 11.57 -13.80
C LEU A 77 -5.46 12.04 -12.40
N ILE A 78 -4.67 12.96 -11.83
CA ILE A 78 -5.01 13.61 -10.57
C ILE A 78 -5.61 14.97 -10.93
N ASP A 79 -6.93 15.05 -10.95
CA ASP A 79 -7.67 16.27 -11.22
C ASP A 79 -7.95 17.01 -9.90
N VAL A 80 -7.36 18.20 -9.75
CA VAL A 80 -7.48 19.04 -8.54
C VAL A 80 -8.17 20.34 -8.92
N HIS A 81 -9.50 20.33 -8.84
CA HIS A 81 -10.30 21.54 -8.91
C HIS A 81 -10.28 22.29 -7.56
N LYS A 82 -10.31 23.64 -7.62
CA LYS A 82 -10.44 24.52 -6.45
C LYS A 82 -11.87 24.56 -5.93
#